data_AF-A0A847UQI3-F1
#
_entry.id   AF-A0A847UQI3-F1
#
_cell.length_a   1.000
_cell.length_b   1.000
_cell.length_c   1.000
_cell.angle_alpha   90.00
_cell.angle_beta   90.00
_cell.angle_gamma   90.00
#
_symmetry.space_group_name_H-M   'P 1'
#
loop_
_entity.id
_entity.type
_entity.pdbx_description
1 polymer ?
#
loop_
_entity_poly.entity_id
_entity_poly.type
_entity_poly.pdbx_seq_one_letter_code
_entity_poly.pdbx_strand_id
1 'polypeptide(L)'
;MTDLDSRPATSSAALAGTVAVLASLVLAVAVVDPMPVLAGFVGGICIAAGAWALRSDAHDRIAGGSVAIVIGAGVFCGTALLATDYWSLVMALGFPLAATLVVIDASSGLVPPTDATDELTAMLDESFVVLAVGIGVTIVCAVAAAVRLPWVLVRVVAGFSVHPLVGFVTLQAGVLLALLLLDKTTKTLGSWIPEPTATTDRALRRLDWLGTGWWDIDRYVKAAVGLQSLVAFVPTAQSLFDRFLDSLPVLGSALRVALSGPLHLVLAAGLVPLLSVLIVERFRQWLRQWLGDDPGRSLARQAGSIIAPVGLLLGALILTAAGVTRRVAPTYAGAGHYGSATVLLLGVLISIVVLRGLVTLLSELVGAELLSRRVAGFAAGSGLLFLMTLLGAEHGLAPILVLVGSAAALLVWDAGAHASSIGQQLGRDAETTDSEFVHVTGTAAVLIGAILLVLLVRYVLIPVAVPATVTGLSLSSVVALGLVLLAIAAFTLALNAHDGGPRTSSDRRSERTADDSD
;
A
#
# COMPACT_ATOMS: atom_id res chain seq x y z
N MET A 1 -0.38 -37.91 -7.58
CA MET A 1 0.15 -37.32 -6.33
C MET A 1 -0.57 -36.02 -6.14
N THR A 2 -1.40 -35.91 -5.11
CA THR A 2 -2.05 -34.65 -4.73
C THR A 2 -0.96 -33.67 -4.30
N ASP A 3 -0.95 -32.47 -4.87
CA ASP A 3 -0.09 -31.37 -4.40
C ASP A 3 -0.37 -31.18 -2.90
N LEU A 4 0.60 -31.57 -2.06
CA LEU A 4 0.51 -31.34 -0.62
C LEU A 4 0.65 -29.83 -0.40
N ASP A 5 -0.30 -29.23 0.33
CA ASP A 5 -0.22 -27.82 0.71
C ASP A 5 1.04 -27.62 1.56
N SER A 6 2.08 -27.03 0.95
CA SER A 6 3.41 -26.88 1.53
C SER A 6 3.51 -25.75 2.57
N ARG A 7 2.37 -25.23 3.03
CA ARG A 7 2.27 -24.21 4.07
C ARG A 7 2.63 -24.78 5.45
N PRO A 8 3.03 -23.93 6.42
CA PRO A 8 3.33 -24.38 7.77
C PRO A 8 2.15 -25.12 8.42
N ALA A 9 2.43 -26.12 9.24
CA ALA A 9 1.44 -26.84 10.03
C ALA A 9 0.66 -25.88 10.95
N THR A 10 -0.66 -26.08 11.04
CA THR A 10 -1.57 -25.08 11.63
C THR A 10 -1.32 -24.80 13.11
N SER A 11 -1.14 -25.83 13.93
CA SER A 11 -1.03 -25.69 15.40
C SER A 11 0.24 -24.95 15.83
N SER A 12 1.40 -25.44 15.42
CA SER A 12 2.70 -24.84 15.74
C SER A 12 2.86 -23.44 15.15
N ALA A 13 2.37 -23.19 13.94
CA ALA A 13 2.37 -21.85 13.34
C ALA A 13 1.47 -20.86 14.11
N ALA A 14 0.26 -21.30 14.51
CA ALA A 14 -0.64 -20.46 15.32
C ALA A 14 -0.04 -20.15 16.69
N LEU A 15 0.65 -21.11 17.30
CA LEU A 15 1.35 -20.90 18.56
C LEU A 15 2.52 -19.93 18.40
N ALA A 16 3.35 -20.07 17.36
CA ALA A 16 4.42 -19.13 17.06
C ALA A 16 3.87 -17.69 16.86
N GLY A 17 2.79 -17.53 16.10
CA GLY A 17 2.10 -16.25 15.94
C GLY A 17 1.57 -15.68 17.26
N THR A 18 0.98 -16.52 18.11
CA THR A 18 0.44 -16.12 19.41
C THR A 18 1.56 -15.66 20.36
N VAL A 19 2.66 -16.42 20.44
CA VAL A 19 3.83 -16.07 21.25
C VAL A 19 4.44 -14.76 20.75
N ALA A 20 4.59 -14.60 19.43
CA ALA A 20 5.14 -13.37 18.84
C ALA A 20 4.28 -12.15 19.19
N VAL A 21 2.95 -12.23 19.06
CA VAL A 21 2.03 -11.14 19.39
C VAL A 21 2.09 -10.82 20.89
N LEU A 22 1.97 -11.82 21.76
CA LEU A 22 1.94 -11.62 23.20
C LEU A 22 3.27 -11.07 23.73
N ALA A 23 4.40 -11.67 23.33
CA ALA A 23 5.72 -11.20 23.76
C ALA A 23 5.99 -9.78 23.24
N SER A 24 5.73 -9.52 21.96
CA SER A 24 5.92 -8.18 21.39
C SER A 24 5.05 -7.14 22.10
N LEU A 25 3.79 -7.47 22.43
CA LEU A 25 2.88 -6.54 23.11
C LEU A 25 3.33 -6.24 24.54
N VAL A 26 3.68 -7.28 25.31
CA VAL A 26 4.15 -7.13 26.69
C VAL A 26 5.44 -6.31 26.74
N LEU A 27 6.41 -6.60 25.85
CA LEU A 27 7.69 -5.90 25.81
C LEU A 27 7.54 -4.44 25.34
N ALA A 28 6.69 -4.19 24.35
CA ALA A 28 6.46 -2.84 23.84
C ALA A 28 5.79 -1.95 24.89
N VAL A 29 4.73 -2.42 25.55
CA VAL A 29 4.03 -1.67 26.62
C VAL A 29 4.92 -1.45 27.84
N ALA A 30 5.92 -2.31 28.08
CA ALA A 30 6.87 -2.14 29.17
C ALA A 30 7.89 -1.00 28.94
N VAL A 31 8.08 -0.55 27.71
CA VAL A 31 9.11 0.45 27.34
C VAL A 31 8.49 1.75 26.80
N VAL A 32 7.32 1.66 26.15
CA VAL A 32 6.70 2.77 25.44
C VAL A 32 5.23 2.93 25.84
N ASP A 33 4.71 4.15 25.65
CA ASP A 33 3.30 4.45 25.82
C ASP A 33 2.40 3.42 25.11
N PRO A 34 1.32 2.95 25.77
CA PRO A 34 0.50 1.86 25.24
C PRO A 34 -0.28 2.25 23.98
N MET A 35 -0.63 3.52 23.80
CA MET A 35 -1.44 3.99 22.68
C MET A 35 -0.76 3.80 21.30
N PRO A 36 0.48 4.29 21.05
CA PRO A 36 1.16 4.04 19.79
C PRO A 36 1.42 2.55 19.55
N VAL A 37 1.71 1.78 20.61
CA VAL A 37 1.89 0.32 20.53
C VAL A 37 0.60 -0.37 20.05
N LEU A 38 -0.53 -0.08 20.69
CA LEU A 38 -1.83 -0.66 20.31
C LEU A 38 -2.22 -0.28 18.88
N ALA A 39 -1.99 0.97 18.47
CA ALA A 39 -2.22 1.39 17.08
C ALA A 39 -1.34 0.58 16.10
N GLY A 40 -0.07 0.36 16.43
CA GLY A 40 0.84 -0.48 15.62
C GLY A 40 0.34 -1.92 15.51
N PHE A 41 -0.12 -2.53 16.60
CA PHE A 41 -0.71 -3.88 16.58
C PHE A 41 -2.00 -3.96 15.77
N VAL A 42 -2.90 -2.98 15.93
CA VAL A 42 -4.14 -2.94 15.11
C VAL A 42 -3.79 -2.84 13.63
N GLY A 43 -2.86 -1.95 13.26
CA GLY A 43 -2.37 -1.84 11.89
C GLY A 43 -1.76 -3.14 11.37
N GLY A 44 -0.89 -3.77 12.16
CA GLY A 44 -0.22 -5.03 11.84
C GLY A 44 -1.19 -6.21 11.67
N ILE A 45 -2.17 -6.34 12.56
CA ILE A 45 -3.22 -7.37 12.47
C ILE A 45 -4.06 -7.16 11.20
N CYS A 46 -4.42 -5.92 10.86
CA CYS A 46 -5.13 -5.62 9.62
C CYS A 46 -4.31 -6.00 8.38
N ILE A 47 -3.00 -5.72 8.37
CA ILE A 47 -2.11 -6.13 7.27
C ILE A 47 -2.04 -7.65 7.18
N ALA A 48 -1.87 -8.35 8.30
CA ALA A 48 -1.78 -9.81 8.32
C ALA A 48 -3.08 -10.49 7.90
N ALA A 49 -4.22 -10.02 8.40
CA ALA A 49 -5.54 -10.50 8.00
C ALA A 49 -5.80 -10.24 6.51
N GLY A 50 -5.35 -9.08 6.01
CA GLY A 50 -5.48 -8.76 4.59
C GLY A 50 -4.60 -9.62 3.69
N ALA A 51 -3.34 -9.86 4.08
CA ALA A 51 -2.44 -10.77 3.37
C ALA A 51 -3.00 -12.20 3.30
N TRP A 52 -3.62 -12.68 4.38
CA TRP A 52 -4.33 -13.95 4.37
C TRP A 52 -5.55 -13.95 3.43
N ALA A 53 -6.33 -12.87 3.41
CA ALA A 53 -7.52 -12.75 2.56
C ALA A 53 -7.19 -12.66 1.06
N LEU A 54 -6.03 -12.09 0.68
CA LEU A 54 -5.56 -12.03 -0.70
C LEU A 54 -5.32 -13.40 -1.35
N ARG A 55 -5.16 -14.47 -0.55
CA ARG A 55 -4.93 -15.83 -1.06
C ARG A 55 -6.22 -16.60 -1.40
N SER A 56 -7.37 -15.96 -1.27
CA SER A 56 -8.65 -16.54 -1.66
C SER A 56 -8.88 -16.37 -3.15
N ASP A 57 -9.54 -17.34 -3.80
CA ASP A 57 -9.95 -17.21 -5.20
C ASP A 57 -11.17 -16.28 -5.38
N ALA A 58 -11.94 -16.06 -4.31
CA ALA A 58 -13.10 -15.16 -4.34
C ALA A 58 -12.69 -13.68 -4.37
N HIS A 59 -13.12 -12.95 -5.40
CA HIS A 59 -12.85 -11.51 -5.58
C HIS A 59 -13.24 -10.66 -4.37
N ASP A 60 -14.36 -10.94 -3.71
CA ASP A 60 -14.82 -10.18 -2.53
C ASP A 60 -13.84 -10.27 -1.36
N ARG A 61 -13.22 -11.45 -1.17
CA ARG A 61 -12.21 -11.66 -0.12
C ARG A 61 -10.89 -10.96 -0.47
N ILE A 62 -10.48 -11.00 -1.74
CA ILE A 62 -9.31 -10.24 -2.22
C ILE A 62 -9.53 -8.74 -2.00
N ALA A 63 -10.71 -8.23 -2.36
CA ALA A 63 -11.07 -6.82 -2.17
C ALA A 63 -11.05 -6.42 -0.69
N GLY A 64 -11.68 -7.23 0.18
CA GLY A 64 -11.62 -7.05 1.62
C GLY A 64 -10.18 -7.08 2.15
N GLY A 65 -9.34 -7.97 1.62
CA GLY A 65 -7.93 -8.08 1.98
C GLY A 65 -7.11 -6.86 1.59
N SER A 66 -7.31 -6.35 0.37
CA SER A 66 -6.70 -5.11 -0.11
C SER A 66 -7.07 -3.92 0.77
N VAL A 67 -8.37 -3.77 1.10
CA VAL A 67 -8.87 -2.74 2.01
C VAL A 67 -8.22 -2.85 3.39
N ALA A 68 -8.15 -4.07 3.94
CA ALA A 68 -7.54 -4.31 5.24
C ALA A 68 -6.04 -3.95 5.27
N ILE A 69 -5.28 -4.26 4.21
CA ILE A 69 -3.86 -3.87 4.09
C ILE A 69 -3.72 -2.35 4.04
N VAL A 70 -4.51 -1.66 3.22
CA VAL A 70 -4.40 -0.20 3.06
C VAL A 70 -4.79 0.54 4.35
N ILE A 71 -5.89 0.13 4.99
CA ILE A 71 -6.29 0.67 6.30
C ILE A 71 -5.23 0.34 7.34
N GLY A 72 -4.77 -0.91 7.38
CA GLY A 72 -3.73 -1.37 8.29
C GLY A 72 -2.44 -0.56 8.15
N ALA A 73 -1.97 -0.33 6.93
CA ALA A 73 -0.81 0.49 6.60
C ALA A 73 -0.99 1.96 7.03
N GLY A 74 -2.21 2.50 6.91
CA GLY A 74 -2.56 3.83 7.39
C GLY A 74 -2.54 3.94 8.92
N VAL A 75 -3.13 2.97 9.63
CA VAL A 75 -3.12 2.91 11.10
C VAL A 75 -1.70 2.68 11.61
N PHE A 76 -0.94 1.80 10.96
CA PHE A 76 0.46 1.52 11.25
C PHE A 76 1.32 2.78 11.09
N CYS A 77 1.15 3.56 10.01
CA CYS A 77 1.80 4.87 9.85
C CYS A 77 1.32 5.88 10.89
N GLY A 78 0.04 5.82 11.27
CA GLY A 78 -0.58 6.70 12.25
C GLY A 78 0.08 6.62 13.64
N THR A 79 0.78 5.54 13.96
CA THR A 79 1.63 5.44 15.16
C THR A 79 2.67 6.56 15.26
N ALA A 80 3.20 7.03 14.11
CA ALA A 80 4.16 8.13 14.06
C ALA A 80 3.56 9.47 14.52
N LEU A 81 2.24 9.62 14.44
CA LEU A 81 1.53 10.81 14.96
C LEU A 81 1.28 10.72 16.47
N LEU A 82 1.43 9.53 17.06
CA LEU A 82 1.23 9.26 18.48
C LEU A 82 2.54 9.17 19.27
N ALA A 83 3.64 8.82 18.60
CA ALA A 83 4.95 8.76 19.22
C ALA A 83 5.46 10.16 19.60
N THR A 84 6.08 10.26 20.77
CA THR A 84 6.59 11.51 21.34
C THR A 84 8.02 11.81 20.93
N ASP A 85 8.79 10.77 20.58
CA ASP A 85 10.19 10.86 20.18
C ASP A 85 10.55 9.75 19.18
N TYR A 86 11.76 9.81 18.64
CA TYR A 86 12.22 8.86 17.63
C TYR A 86 12.33 7.43 18.17
N TRP A 87 12.79 7.23 19.40
CA TRP A 87 12.99 5.89 19.95
C TRP A 87 11.67 5.25 20.36
N SER A 88 10.75 6.02 20.95
CA SER A 88 9.39 5.53 21.17
C SER A 88 8.71 5.11 19.87
N LEU A 89 8.94 5.85 18.77
CA LEU A 89 8.45 5.45 17.44
C LEU A 89 9.06 4.14 16.96
N VAL A 90 10.40 3.99 17.03
CA VAL A 90 11.10 2.77 16.60
C VAL A 90 10.57 1.54 17.33
N MET A 91 10.38 1.63 18.65
CA MET A 91 9.84 0.53 19.45
C MET A 91 8.36 0.25 19.16
N ALA A 92 7.55 1.30 19.07
CA ALA A 92 6.11 1.19 18.81
C ALA A 92 5.79 0.64 17.41
N LEU A 93 6.72 0.76 16.45
CA LEU A 93 6.63 0.14 15.13
C LEU A 93 7.32 -1.23 15.08
N GLY A 94 8.49 -1.36 15.69
CA GLY A 94 9.34 -2.55 15.58
C GLY A 94 8.72 -3.80 16.19
N PHE A 95 8.17 -3.69 17.40
CA PHE A 95 7.51 -4.83 18.05
C PHE A 95 6.26 -5.31 17.28
N PRO A 96 5.32 -4.43 16.88
CA PRO A 96 4.21 -4.85 16.03
C PRO A 96 4.64 -5.38 14.66
N LEU A 97 5.68 -4.82 14.05
CA LEU A 97 6.21 -5.32 12.77
C LEU A 97 6.72 -6.75 12.92
N ALA A 98 7.48 -7.04 13.99
CA ALA A 98 7.98 -8.37 14.29
C ALA A 98 6.84 -9.39 14.38
N ALA A 99 5.79 -9.07 15.16
CA ALA A 99 4.61 -9.92 15.27
C ALA A 99 3.88 -10.07 13.93
N THR A 100 3.74 -9.00 13.16
CA THR A 100 3.06 -9.00 11.85
C THR A 100 3.73 -9.95 10.87
N LEU A 101 5.07 -9.94 10.78
CA LEU A 101 5.83 -10.83 9.92
C LEU A 101 5.59 -12.31 10.27
N VAL A 102 5.62 -12.64 11.56
CA VAL A 102 5.36 -14.00 12.04
C VAL A 102 3.92 -14.43 11.70
N VAL A 103 2.93 -13.57 11.95
CA VAL A 103 1.52 -13.90 11.70
C VAL A 103 1.24 -14.06 10.20
N ILE A 104 1.85 -13.24 9.34
CA ILE A 104 1.75 -13.42 7.88
C ILE A 104 2.35 -14.76 7.48
N ASP A 105 3.53 -15.12 7.99
CA ASP A 105 4.18 -16.39 7.66
C ASP A 105 3.38 -17.61 8.17
N ALA A 106 2.86 -17.52 9.39
CA ALA A 106 2.06 -18.57 10.02
C ALA A 106 0.73 -18.83 9.29
N SER A 107 0.09 -17.77 8.79
CA SER A 107 -1.23 -17.86 8.13
C SER A 107 -1.13 -18.17 6.64
N SER A 108 -0.15 -17.57 5.98
CA SER A 108 -0.09 -17.50 4.54
C SER A 108 1.27 -17.96 4.01
N GLY A 109 2.37 -17.72 4.72
CA GLY A 109 3.72 -17.88 4.16
C GLY A 109 4.10 -16.59 3.45
N LEU A 110 5.14 -15.92 3.93
CA LEU A 110 5.47 -14.56 3.52
C LEU A 110 6.09 -14.50 2.11
N VAL A 111 6.88 -15.52 1.75
CA VAL A 111 7.54 -15.62 0.43
C VAL A 111 6.95 -16.81 -0.34
N PRO A 112 6.14 -16.58 -1.39
CA PRO A 112 5.50 -17.67 -2.14
C PRO A 112 6.51 -18.48 -3.00
N PRO A 113 6.15 -19.69 -3.44
CA PRO A 113 6.91 -20.49 -4.41
C PRO A 113 7.14 -19.73 -5.73
N THR A 114 8.21 -20.03 -6.46
CA THR A 114 8.58 -19.33 -7.72
C THR A 114 7.56 -19.53 -8.83
N ASP A 115 6.80 -20.60 -8.75
CA ASP A 115 5.80 -20.98 -9.75
C ASP A 115 4.40 -20.46 -9.40
N ALA A 116 4.25 -19.80 -8.24
CA ALA A 116 2.99 -19.22 -7.77
C ALA A 116 2.99 -17.70 -7.93
N THR A 117 1.84 -17.14 -8.31
CA THR A 117 1.66 -15.69 -8.37
C THR A 117 1.73 -15.09 -6.96
N ASP A 118 2.67 -14.17 -6.74
CA ASP A 118 2.76 -13.42 -5.50
C ASP A 118 1.66 -12.37 -5.43
N GLU A 119 0.50 -12.78 -4.91
CA GLU A 119 -0.68 -11.92 -4.75
C GLU A 119 -0.41 -10.67 -3.90
N LEU A 120 0.47 -10.78 -2.90
CA LEU A 120 0.80 -9.65 -2.04
C LEU A 120 1.64 -8.64 -2.81
N THR A 121 2.70 -9.08 -3.49
CA THR A 121 3.53 -8.19 -4.32
C THR A 121 2.72 -7.57 -5.47
N ALA A 122 1.89 -8.35 -6.16
CA ALA A 122 1.00 -7.83 -7.19
C ALA A 122 0.02 -6.78 -6.64
N MET A 123 -0.59 -7.03 -5.48
CA MET A 123 -1.45 -6.06 -4.81
C MET A 123 -0.70 -4.77 -4.45
N LEU A 124 0.52 -4.87 -3.92
CA LEU A 124 1.34 -3.71 -3.53
C LEU A 124 1.76 -2.88 -4.76
N ASP A 125 2.14 -3.53 -5.86
CA ASP A 125 2.52 -2.88 -7.12
C ASP A 125 1.33 -2.13 -7.75
N GLU A 126 0.17 -2.79 -7.85
CA GLU A 126 -1.05 -2.18 -8.36
C GLU A 126 -1.52 -1.04 -7.45
N SER A 127 -1.48 -1.25 -6.13
CA SER A 127 -1.86 -0.26 -5.12
C SER A 127 -1.00 1.00 -5.15
N PHE A 128 0.30 0.87 -5.39
CA PHE A 128 1.22 2.00 -5.50
C PHE A 128 0.77 2.97 -6.60
N VAL A 129 0.46 2.46 -7.79
CA VAL A 129 0.02 3.28 -8.93
C VAL A 129 -1.30 3.97 -8.61
N VAL A 130 -2.28 3.23 -8.08
CA VAL A 130 -3.60 3.79 -7.74
C VAL A 130 -3.51 4.87 -6.67
N LEU A 131 -2.74 4.64 -5.61
CA LEU A 131 -2.55 5.64 -4.56
C LEU A 131 -1.83 6.88 -5.07
N ALA A 132 -0.81 6.73 -5.92
CA ALA A 132 -0.11 7.86 -6.54
C ALA A 132 -1.07 8.71 -7.39
N VAL A 133 -1.94 8.07 -8.18
CA VAL A 133 -3.01 8.77 -8.93
C VAL A 133 -3.99 9.45 -7.97
N GLY A 134 -4.44 8.75 -6.94
CA GLY A 134 -5.34 9.30 -5.91
C GLY A 134 -4.77 10.54 -5.22
N ILE A 135 -3.49 10.50 -4.84
CA ILE A 135 -2.74 11.64 -4.28
C ILE A 135 -2.66 12.79 -5.30
N GLY A 136 -2.37 12.49 -6.57
CA GLY A 136 -2.38 13.50 -7.62
C GLY A 136 -3.72 14.23 -7.72
N VAL A 137 -4.82 13.47 -7.68
CA VAL A 137 -6.19 14.03 -7.66
C VAL A 137 -6.42 14.87 -6.40
N THR A 138 -6.01 14.41 -5.22
CA THR A 138 -6.19 15.19 -3.98
C THR A 138 -5.40 16.49 -3.99
N ILE A 139 -4.18 16.49 -4.54
CA ILE A 139 -3.36 17.69 -4.73
C ILE A 139 -4.06 18.67 -5.68
N VAL A 140 -4.57 18.19 -6.82
CA VAL A 140 -5.30 19.05 -7.77
C VAL A 140 -6.55 19.66 -7.11
N CYS A 141 -7.31 18.87 -6.36
CA CYS A 141 -8.46 19.37 -5.59
C CYS A 141 -8.04 20.41 -4.54
N ALA A 142 -6.95 20.17 -3.81
CA ALA A 142 -6.42 21.09 -2.81
C ALA A 142 -5.99 22.42 -3.43
N VAL A 143 -5.29 22.39 -4.57
CA VAL A 143 -4.88 23.59 -5.31
C VAL A 143 -6.10 24.33 -5.88
N ALA A 144 -7.05 23.61 -6.47
CA ALA A 144 -8.27 24.20 -7.00
C ALA A 144 -9.10 24.89 -5.89
N ALA A 145 -9.17 24.29 -4.71
CA ALA A 145 -9.81 24.87 -3.54
C ALA A 145 -9.06 26.13 -3.05
N ALA A 146 -7.73 26.06 -2.95
CA ALA A 146 -6.90 27.18 -2.50
C ALA A 146 -7.00 28.41 -3.41
N VAL A 147 -7.03 28.21 -4.73
CA VAL A 147 -7.16 29.29 -5.73
C VAL A 147 -8.63 29.69 -5.96
N ARG A 148 -9.59 29.02 -5.32
CA ARG A 148 -11.03 29.17 -5.57
C ARG A 148 -11.37 29.04 -7.05
N LEU A 149 -10.72 28.09 -7.73
CA LEU A 149 -10.82 27.87 -9.17
C LEU A 149 -12.28 27.80 -9.68
N PRO A 150 -13.24 27.15 -8.99
CA PRO A 150 -14.65 27.16 -9.44
C PRO A 150 -15.24 28.57 -9.48
N TRP A 151 -14.92 29.42 -8.51
CA TRP A 151 -15.38 30.80 -8.45
C TRP A 151 -14.71 31.67 -9.51
N VAL A 152 -13.42 31.42 -9.77
CA VAL A 152 -12.68 32.06 -10.87
C VAL A 152 -13.27 31.64 -12.21
N LEU A 153 -13.56 30.36 -12.43
CA LEU A 153 -14.16 29.86 -13.66
C LEU A 153 -15.54 30.48 -13.91
N VAL A 154 -16.40 30.57 -12.88
CA VAL A 154 -17.70 31.26 -12.98
C VAL A 154 -17.52 32.73 -13.32
N ARG A 155 -16.58 33.43 -12.69
CA ARG A 155 -16.28 34.85 -13.00
C ARG A 155 -15.67 35.04 -14.38
N VAL A 156 -14.84 34.11 -14.83
CA VAL A 156 -14.21 34.12 -16.15
C VAL A 156 -15.26 33.88 -17.21
N VAL A 157 -16.14 32.89 -17.05
CA VAL A 157 -17.26 32.60 -17.96
C VAL A 157 -18.29 33.73 -17.97
N ALA A 158 -18.59 34.35 -16.83
CA ALA A 158 -19.53 35.46 -16.73
C ALA A 158 -18.92 36.83 -17.08
N GLY A 159 -17.59 36.96 -17.06
CA GLY A 159 -16.86 38.22 -17.17
C GLY A 159 -15.96 38.34 -18.39
N PHE A 160 -15.91 37.32 -19.27
CA PHE A 160 -15.17 37.39 -20.53
C PHE A 160 -15.84 38.38 -21.49
N SER A 161 -15.53 39.67 -21.33
CA SER A 161 -15.78 40.68 -22.37
C SER A 161 -14.68 40.55 -23.43
N VAL A 162 -14.74 39.48 -24.21
CA VAL A 162 -13.85 39.31 -25.37
C VAL A 162 -14.25 40.36 -26.40
N HIS A 163 -13.28 41.08 -26.98
CA HIS A 163 -13.54 42.03 -28.06
C HIS A 163 -14.36 41.32 -29.18
N PRO A 164 -15.44 41.93 -29.73
CA PRO A 164 -16.34 41.24 -30.66
C PRO A 164 -15.66 40.55 -31.85
N LEU A 165 -14.56 41.13 -32.35
CA LEU A 165 -13.73 40.52 -33.40
C LEU A 165 -13.06 39.21 -32.95
N VAL A 166 -12.52 39.18 -31.73
CA VAL A 166 -11.90 37.98 -31.15
C VAL A 166 -12.98 36.95 -30.84
N GLY A 167 -14.15 37.38 -30.35
CA GLY A 167 -15.32 36.51 -30.15
C GLY A 167 -15.80 35.86 -31.44
N PHE A 168 -15.90 36.63 -32.53
CA PHE A 168 -16.24 36.12 -33.86
C PHE A 168 -15.27 35.04 -34.34
N VAL A 169 -13.97 35.28 -34.27
CA VAL A 169 -12.97 34.33 -34.75
C VAL A 169 -12.89 33.08 -33.86
N THR A 170 -13.02 33.24 -32.54
CA THR A 170 -13.05 32.10 -31.62
C THR A 170 -14.33 31.28 -31.74
N LEU A 171 -15.49 31.88 -32.09
CA LEU A 171 -16.69 31.14 -32.48
C LEU A 171 -16.46 30.33 -33.75
N GLN A 172 -15.86 30.91 -34.80
CA GLN A 172 -15.56 30.19 -36.04
C GLN A 172 -14.62 29.01 -35.79
N ALA A 173 -13.54 29.23 -35.05
CA ALA A 173 -12.60 28.18 -34.67
C ALA A 173 -13.26 27.10 -33.82
N GLY A 174 -14.11 27.48 -32.85
CA GLY A 174 -14.80 26.53 -32.00
C GLY A 174 -15.90 25.74 -32.70
N VAL A 175 -16.64 26.33 -33.65
CA VAL A 175 -17.59 25.60 -34.52
C VAL A 175 -16.84 24.59 -35.38
N LEU A 176 -15.71 25.00 -35.98
CA LEU A 176 -14.87 24.11 -36.77
C LEU A 176 -14.33 22.96 -35.91
N LEU A 177 -13.87 23.25 -34.69
CA LEU A 177 -13.48 22.24 -33.71
C LEU A 177 -14.64 21.29 -33.38
N ALA A 178 -15.86 21.80 -33.17
CA ALA A 178 -17.01 20.97 -32.87
C ALA A 178 -17.32 20.00 -34.02
N LEU A 179 -17.26 20.46 -35.28
CA LEU A 179 -17.47 19.60 -36.46
C LEU A 179 -16.39 18.52 -36.59
N LEU A 180 -15.13 18.85 -36.31
CA LEU A 180 -14.01 17.89 -36.29
C LEU A 180 -14.15 16.86 -35.17
N LEU A 181 -14.59 17.29 -33.98
CA LEU A 181 -14.82 16.40 -32.85
C LEU A 181 -16.04 15.51 -33.11
N LEU A 182 -17.07 16.00 -33.80
CA LEU A 182 -18.29 15.25 -34.10
C LEU A 182 -18.01 13.99 -34.92
N ASP A 183 -17.14 14.06 -35.94
CA ASP A 183 -16.70 12.89 -36.73
C ASP A 183 -16.01 11.83 -35.86
N LYS A 184 -15.10 12.25 -34.98
CA LYS A 184 -14.41 11.31 -34.07
C LYS A 184 -15.35 10.72 -33.01
N THR A 185 -16.20 11.56 -32.45
CA THR A 185 -17.14 11.20 -31.38
C THR A 185 -18.21 10.23 -31.88
N THR A 186 -18.75 10.42 -33.08
CA THR A 186 -19.75 9.50 -33.67
C THR A 186 -19.18 8.11 -33.94
N LYS A 187 -17.98 8.03 -34.53
CA LYS A 187 -17.25 6.75 -34.70
C LYS A 187 -17.01 6.06 -33.36
N THR A 188 -16.62 6.84 -32.35
CA THR A 188 -16.40 6.34 -30.99
C THR A 188 -17.69 5.79 -30.37
N LEU A 189 -18.80 6.54 -30.41
CA LEU A 189 -20.10 6.05 -29.90
C LEU A 189 -20.56 4.79 -30.64
N GLY A 190 -20.36 4.71 -31.96
CA GLY A 190 -20.69 3.52 -32.74
C GLY A 190 -19.99 2.27 -32.21
N SER A 191 -18.73 2.39 -31.79
CA SER A 191 -17.96 1.27 -31.20
C SER A 191 -18.41 0.85 -29.80
N TRP A 192 -19.21 1.67 -29.11
CA TRP A 192 -19.66 1.39 -27.75
C TRP A 192 -20.92 0.52 -27.71
N ILE A 193 -21.65 0.44 -28.83
CA ILE A 193 -22.98 -0.16 -28.88
C ILE A 193 -22.88 -1.49 -29.64
N PRO A 194 -22.95 -2.65 -28.93
CA PRO A 194 -22.81 -3.96 -29.56
C PRO A 194 -23.91 -4.28 -30.58
N GLU A 195 -25.13 -3.75 -30.34
CA GLU A 195 -26.29 -3.90 -31.23
C GLU A 195 -27.05 -2.56 -31.33
N PRO A 196 -26.70 -1.69 -32.28
CA PRO A 196 -27.38 -0.42 -32.44
C PRO A 196 -28.80 -0.63 -32.96
N THR A 197 -29.79 -0.15 -32.19
CA THR A 197 -31.18 -0.13 -32.64
C THR A 197 -31.33 0.78 -33.88
N ALA A 198 -32.35 0.56 -34.70
CA ALA A 198 -32.59 1.34 -35.93
C ALA A 198 -32.73 2.86 -35.67
N THR A 199 -33.17 3.26 -34.48
CA THR A 199 -33.26 4.67 -34.06
C THR A 199 -31.90 5.25 -33.72
N THR A 200 -31.06 4.50 -32.99
CA THR A 200 -29.69 4.91 -32.63
C THR A 200 -28.79 5.03 -33.86
N ASP A 201 -28.86 4.07 -34.77
CA ASP A 201 -28.09 4.08 -36.02
C ASP A 201 -28.48 5.26 -36.93
N ARG A 202 -29.78 5.57 -37.01
CA ARG A 202 -30.26 6.76 -37.74
C ARG A 202 -29.78 8.07 -37.09
N ALA A 203 -29.70 8.14 -35.77
CA ALA A 203 -29.17 9.31 -35.07
C ALA A 203 -27.66 9.48 -35.28
N LEU A 204 -26.89 8.40 -35.17
CA LEU A 204 -25.44 8.41 -35.43
C LEU A 204 -25.13 8.81 -36.87
N ARG A 205 -25.87 8.29 -37.86
CA ARG A 205 -25.71 8.68 -39.27
C ARG A 205 -26.00 10.15 -39.54
N ARG A 206 -26.99 10.74 -38.84
CA ARG A 206 -27.27 12.18 -38.95
C ARG A 206 -26.13 13.04 -38.38
N LEU A 207 -25.54 12.60 -37.27
CA LEU A 207 -24.40 13.29 -36.66
C LEU A 207 -23.13 13.12 -37.49
N ASP A 208 -22.90 11.95 -38.07
CA ASP A 208 -21.78 11.66 -38.96
C ASP A 208 -21.83 12.53 -40.22
N TRP A 209 -23.03 12.73 -40.80
CA TRP A 209 -23.21 13.64 -41.94
C TRP A 209 -22.88 15.11 -41.62
N LEU A 210 -23.01 15.51 -40.36
CA LEU A 210 -22.62 16.85 -39.89
C LEU A 210 -21.14 16.94 -39.53
N GLY A 211 -20.50 15.82 -39.23
CA GLY A 211 -19.06 15.75 -38.94
C GLY A 211 -18.25 16.01 -40.20
N THR A 212 -17.06 16.63 -40.05
CA THR A 212 -16.13 16.81 -41.17
C THR A 212 -14.73 16.39 -40.75
N GLY A 213 -14.02 15.68 -41.62
CA GLY A 213 -12.61 15.37 -41.41
C GLY A 213 -11.75 16.61 -41.61
N TRP A 214 -10.62 16.69 -40.90
CA TRP A 214 -9.66 17.78 -41.11
C TRP A 214 -9.21 17.89 -42.57
N TRP A 215 -9.11 16.75 -43.27
CA TRP A 215 -8.66 16.70 -44.66
C TRP A 215 -9.73 17.13 -45.67
N ASP A 216 -11.02 17.05 -45.29
CA ASP A 216 -12.16 17.40 -46.15
C ASP A 216 -12.45 18.90 -46.15
N ILE A 217 -11.94 19.63 -45.14
CA ILE A 217 -12.04 21.08 -45.09
C ILE A 217 -11.12 21.68 -46.15
N ASP A 218 -11.69 22.50 -47.03
CA ASP A 218 -10.98 23.23 -48.07
C ASP A 218 -9.80 24.04 -47.48
N ARG A 219 -8.66 24.00 -48.17
CA ARG A 219 -7.44 24.74 -47.79
C ARG A 219 -7.70 26.24 -47.67
N TYR A 220 -8.60 26.79 -48.49
CA TYR A 220 -8.96 28.21 -48.43
C TYR A 220 -9.67 28.58 -47.13
N VAL A 221 -10.56 27.71 -46.61
CA VAL A 221 -11.24 27.92 -45.33
C VAL A 221 -10.25 27.87 -44.17
N LYS A 222 -9.31 26.91 -44.19
CA LYS A 222 -8.23 26.82 -43.18
C LYS A 222 -7.35 28.06 -43.17
N ALA A 223 -6.94 28.53 -44.36
CA ALA A 223 -6.13 29.73 -44.51
C ALA A 223 -6.88 30.98 -44.04
N ALA A 224 -8.18 31.10 -44.36
CA ALA A 224 -9.01 32.21 -43.92
C ALA A 224 -9.16 32.25 -42.39
N VAL A 225 -9.49 31.13 -41.74
CA VAL A 225 -9.60 31.05 -40.27
C VAL A 225 -8.24 31.29 -39.59
N GLY A 226 -7.14 30.78 -40.16
CA GLY A 226 -5.79 31.03 -39.67
C GLY A 226 -5.38 32.49 -39.76
N LEU A 227 -5.66 33.13 -40.90
CA LEU A 227 -5.40 34.56 -41.11
C LEU A 227 -6.28 35.42 -40.20
N GLN A 228 -7.57 35.10 -40.08
CA GLN A 228 -8.50 35.77 -39.17
C GLN A 228 -8.06 35.63 -37.71
N SER A 229 -7.55 34.47 -37.30
CA SER A 229 -6.95 34.26 -35.97
C SER A 229 -5.76 35.16 -35.72
N LEU A 230 -4.90 35.37 -36.72
CA LEU A 230 -3.74 36.25 -36.61
C LEU A 230 -4.15 37.73 -36.55
N VAL A 231 -5.13 38.12 -37.36
CA VAL A 231 -5.61 39.51 -37.48
C VAL A 231 -6.50 39.92 -36.30
N ALA A 232 -7.23 38.99 -35.67
CA ALA A 232 -8.17 39.28 -34.59
C ALA A 232 -7.54 39.94 -33.36
N PHE A 233 -6.23 39.73 -33.13
CA PHE A 233 -5.48 40.33 -32.02
C PHE A 233 -4.79 41.64 -32.39
N VAL A 234 -4.93 42.11 -33.63
CA VAL A 234 -4.32 43.38 -34.08
C VAL A 234 -5.24 44.55 -33.69
N PRO A 235 -4.77 45.55 -32.91
CA PRO A 235 -5.59 46.66 -32.44
C PRO A 235 -6.25 47.47 -33.57
N THR A 236 -5.55 47.63 -34.70
CA THR A 236 -6.08 48.31 -35.89
C THR A 236 -7.28 47.56 -36.48
N ALA A 237 -7.23 46.23 -36.54
CA ALA A 237 -8.33 45.42 -37.04
C ALA A 237 -9.53 45.44 -36.08
N GLN A 238 -9.28 45.42 -34.77
CA GLN A 238 -10.31 45.56 -33.74
C GLN A 238 -11.05 46.89 -33.86
N SER A 239 -10.31 48.01 -34.01
CA SER A 239 -10.91 49.34 -34.19
C SER A 239 -11.71 49.46 -35.49
N LEU A 240 -11.24 48.85 -36.58
CA LEU A 240 -11.99 48.82 -37.85
C LEU A 240 -13.28 48.00 -37.72
N PHE A 241 -13.24 46.89 -36.99
CA PHE A 241 -14.42 46.06 -36.72
C PHE A 241 -15.44 46.78 -35.84
N ASP A 242 -15.00 47.55 -34.84
CA ASP A 242 -15.89 48.41 -34.05
C ASP A 242 -16.60 49.43 -34.92
N ARG A 243 -15.87 50.14 -35.79
CA ARG A 243 -16.46 51.11 -36.74
C ARG A 243 -17.47 50.45 -37.67
N PHE A 244 -17.20 49.23 -38.10
CA PHE A 244 -18.13 48.44 -38.89
C PHE A 244 -19.41 48.12 -38.10
N LEU A 245 -19.30 47.66 -36.86
CA LEU A 245 -20.46 47.40 -36.00
C LEU A 245 -21.25 48.68 -35.71
N ASP A 246 -20.58 49.82 -35.53
CA ASP A 246 -21.22 51.12 -35.30
C ASP A 246 -21.99 51.64 -36.51
N SER A 247 -21.60 51.22 -37.73
CA SER A 247 -22.35 51.54 -38.96
C SER A 247 -23.67 50.77 -39.11
N LEU A 248 -23.96 49.82 -38.20
CA LEU A 248 -25.14 48.97 -38.21
C LEU A 248 -26.08 49.35 -37.04
N PRO A 249 -27.08 50.24 -37.24
CA PRO A 249 -27.83 50.92 -36.18
C PRO A 249 -28.69 50.03 -35.26
N VAL A 250 -28.88 48.75 -35.60
CA VAL A 250 -29.58 47.76 -34.76
C VAL A 250 -28.81 46.44 -34.70
N LEU A 251 -28.27 45.98 -35.83
CA LEU A 251 -27.48 44.74 -35.90
C LEU A 251 -26.15 44.84 -35.13
N GLY A 252 -25.53 46.01 -35.06
CA GLY A 252 -24.24 46.21 -34.39
C GLY A 252 -24.30 45.81 -32.91
N SER A 253 -25.27 46.35 -32.17
CA SER A 253 -25.48 46.04 -30.75
C SER A 253 -25.83 44.58 -30.52
N ALA A 254 -26.69 43.99 -31.37
CA ALA A 254 -27.06 42.58 -31.29
C ALA A 254 -25.86 41.66 -31.55
N LEU A 255 -25.02 41.97 -32.55
CA LEU A 255 -23.79 41.25 -32.87
C LEU A 255 -22.76 41.38 -31.75
N ARG A 256 -22.58 42.58 -31.17
CA ARG A 256 -21.69 42.79 -30.01
C ARG A 256 -22.06 41.87 -28.86
N VAL A 257 -23.34 41.77 -28.51
CA VAL A 257 -23.82 40.87 -27.45
C VAL A 257 -23.66 39.41 -27.85
N ALA A 258 -24.12 39.02 -29.05
CA ALA A 258 -24.09 37.62 -29.49
C ALA A 258 -22.65 37.06 -29.57
N LEU A 259 -21.71 37.86 -30.09
CA LEU A 259 -20.31 37.50 -30.27
C LEU A 259 -19.49 37.56 -28.97
N SER A 260 -19.97 38.26 -27.94
CA SER A 260 -19.24 38.38 -26.66
C SER A 260 -19.63 37.32 -25.62
N GLY A 261 -20.76 36.60 -25.77
CA GLY A 261 -21.21 35.71 -24.69
C GLY A 261 -22.14 34.56 -25.09
N PRO A 262 -23.41 34.81 -25.47
CA PRO A 262 -24.43 33.76 -25.54
C PRO A 262 -24.08 32.63 -26.52
N LEU A 263 -23.50 32.97 -27.68
CA LEU A 263 -23.10 31.96 -28.67
C LEU A 263 -21.93 31.09 -28.18
N HIS A 264 -21.01 31.66 -27.40
CA HIS A 264 -19.91 30.91 -26.80
C HIS A 264 -20.40 29.92 -25.75
N LEU A 265 -21.45 30.26 -25.00
CA LEU A 265 -22.07 29.33 -24.05
C LEU A 265 -22.75 28.15 -24.75
N VAL A 266 -23.50 28.40 -25.82
CA VAL A 266 -24.11 27.34 -26.62
C VAL A 266 -23.05 26.44 -27.25
N LEU A 267 -21.99 27.04 -27.80
CA LEU A 267 -20.87 26.31 -28.38
C LEU A 267 -20.11 25.49 -27.34
N ALA A 268 -19.83 26.05 -26.16
CA ALA A 268 -19.22 25.34 -25.05
C ALA A 268 -20.10 24.18 -24.57
N ALA A 269 -21.42 24.39 -24.45
CA ALA A 269 -22.38 23.36 -24.10
C ALA A 269 -22.41 22.20 -25.11
N GLY A 270 -22.12 22.46 -26.39
CA GLY A 270 -21.94 21.43 -27.42
C GLY A 270 -20.55 20.76 -27.41
N LEU A 271 -19.48 21.53 -27.19
CA LEU A 271 -18.11 21.02 -27.17
C LEU A 271 -17.81 20.14 -25.96
N VAL A 272 -18.33 20.49 -24.78
CA VAL A 272 -18.13 19.72 -23.54
C VAL A 272 -18.54 18.25 -23.69
N PRO A 273 -19.75 17.88 -24.13
CA PRO A 273 -20.12 16.47 -24.29
C PRO A 273 -19.27 15.77 -25.37
N LEU A 274 -18.92 16.46 -26.46
CA LEU A 274 -18.06 15.87 -27.51
C LEU A 274 -16.67 15.52 -26.97
N LEU A 275 -16.05 16.43 -26.23
CA LEU A 275 -14.76 16.20 -25.57
C LEU A 275 -14.87 15.13 -24.49
N SER A 276 -15.95 15.15 -23.70
CA SER A 276 -16.20 14.14 -22.66
C SER A 276 -16.24 12.73 -23.24
N VAL A 277 -16.87 12.52 -24.40
CA VAL A 277 -16.87 11.20 -25.04
C VAL A 277 -15.45 10.73 -25.37
N LEU A 278 -14.63 11.58 -25.97
CA LEU A 278 -13.27 11.20 -26.37
C LEU A 278 -12.39 10.94 -25.13
N ILE A 279 -12.57 11.73 -24.07
CA ILE A 279 -11.92 11.51 -22.78
C ILE A 279 -12.36 10.16 -22.20
N VAL A 280 -13.66 9.85 -22.23
CA VAL A 280 -14.20 8.57 -21.74
C VAL A 280 -13.68 7.39 -22.57
N GLU A 281 -13.57 7.50 -23.90
CA GLU A 281 -12.99 6.43 -24.72
C GLU A 281 -11.50 6.26 -24.44
N ARG A 282 -10.75 7.35 -24.32
CA ARG A 282 -9.33 7.26 -23.98
C ARG A 282 -9.14 6.63 -22.61
N PHE A 283 -10.00 6.98 -21.65
CA PHE A 283 -10.02 6.38 -20.33
C PHE A 283 -10.42 4.89 -20.39
N ARG A 284 -11.41 4.51 -21.20
CA ARG A 284 -11.81 3.11 -21.41
C ARG A 284 -10.67 2.27 -22.00
N GLN A 285 -9.97 2.79 -23.00
CA GLN A 285 -8.81 2.12 -23.60
C GLN A 285 -7.66 1.96 -22.60
N TRP A 286 -7.38 3.03 -21.85
CA TRP A 286 -6.38 3.01 -20.79
C TRP A 286 -6.76 2.00 -19.70
N LEU A 287 -8.01 1.99 -19.23
CA LEU A 287 -8.52 1.02 -18.26
C LEU A 287 -8.40 -0.41 -18.75
N ARG A 288 -8.71 -0.69 -20.03
CA ARG A 288 -8.56 -2.03 -20.61
C ARG A 288 -7.12 -2.49 -20.65
N GLN A 289 -6.19 -1.59 -21.00
CA GLN A 289 -4.76 -1.89 -20.98
C GLN A 289 -4.24 -2.09 -19.55
N TRP A 290 -4.80 -1.34 -18.60
CA TRP A 290 -4.35 -1.31 -17.22
C TRP A 290 -4.88 -2.49 -16.39
N LEU A 291 -6.13 -2.89 -16.60
CA LEU A 291 -6.79 -3.98 -15.87
C LEU A 291 -6.35 -5.39 -16.32
N GLY A 292 -5.66 -5.49 -17.46
CA GLY A 292 -5.14 -6.76 -17.97
C GLY A 292 -6.21 -7.78 -18.34
N ASP A 293 -5.82 -9.06 -18.30
CA ASP A 293 -6.64 -10.18 -18.75
C ASP A 293 -7.72 -10.60 -17.74
N ASP A 294 -7.55 -10.25 -16.45
CA ASP A 294 -8.53 -10.50 -15.38
C ASP A 294 -8.88 -9.19 -14.63
N PRO A 295 -9.83 -8.41 -15.17
CA PRO A 295 -10.17 -7.11 -14.61
C PRO A 295 -10.83 -7.20 -13.23
N GLY A 296 -11.51 -8.32 -12.93
CA GLY A 296 -12.17 -8.54 -11.64
C GLY A 296 -11.15 -8.67 -10.52
N ARG A 297 -10.10 -9.47 -10.76
CA ARG A 297 -9.01 -9.68 -9.79
C ARG A 297 -8.15 -8.44 -9.59
N SER A 298 -7.82 -7.71 -10.67
CA SER A 298 -7.06 -6.46 -10.56
C SER A 298 -7.83 -5.38 -9.79
N LEU A 299 -9.13 -5.19 -10.07
CA LEU A 299 -9.96 -4.27 -9.29
C LEU A 299 -10.07 -4.67 -7.82
N ALA A 300 -10.16 -5.98 -7.53
CA ALA A 300 -10.18 -6.47 -6.17
C ALA A 300 -8.86 -6.14 -5.43
N ARG A 301 -7.70 -6.35 -6.05
CA ARG A 301 -6.39 -5.98 -5.47
C ARG A 301 -6.25 -4.47 -5.25
N GLN A 302 -6.89 -3.65 -6.08
CA GLN A 302 -6.83 -2.20 -5.98
C GLN A 302 -7.88 -1.58 -5.07
N ALA A 303 -8.87 -2.36 -4.60
CA ALA A 303 -10.03 -1.86 -3.87
C ALA A 303 -9.67 -0.95 -2.70
N GLY A 304 -8.70 -1.35 -1.87
CA GLY A 304 -8.23 -0.52 -0.74
C GLY A 304 -7.66 0.82 -1.19
N SER A 305 -6.86 0.80 -2.24
CA SER A 305 -6.17 1.96 -2.82
C SER A 305 -7.11 2.89 -3.58
N ILE A 306 -8.29 2.42 -3.99
CA ILE A 306 -9.37 3.25 -4.55
C ILE A 306 -10.22 3.84 -3.41
N ILE A 307 -10.64 3.00 -2.47
CA ILE A 307 -11.54 3.39 -1.36
C ILE A 307 -10.89 4.43 -0.47
N ALA A 308 -9.58 4.32 -0.17
CA ALA A 308 -8.90 5.26 0.72
C ALA A 308 -8.89 6.71 0.18
N PRO A 309 -8.42 7.00 -1.05
CA PRO A 309 -8.51 8.35 -1.63
C PRO A 309 -9.95 8.84 -1.77
N VAL A 310 -10.87 8.01 -2.27
CA VAL A 310 -12.27 8.40 -2.48
C VAL A 310 -12.93 8.75 -1.14
N GLY A 311 -12.76 7.92 -0.12
CA GLY A 311 -13.30 8.15 1.22
C GLY A 311 -12.73 9.41 1.86
N LEU A 312 -11.42 9.64 1.75
CA LEU A 312 -10.78 10.85 2.28
C LEU A 312 -11.20 12.12 1.53
N LEU A 313 -11.34 12.07 0.20
CA LEU A 313 -11.84 13.19 -0.61
C LEU A 313 -13.30 13.53 -0.28
N LEU A 314 -14.17 12.51 -0.18
CA LEU A 314 -15.57 12.69 0.20
C LEU A 314 -15.70 13.24 1.62
N GLY A 315 -14.90 12.71 2.56
CA GLY A 315 -14.85 13.22 3.93
C GLY A 315 -14.39 14.68 3.96
N ALA A 316 -13.34 15.03 3.22
CA ALA A 316 -12.86 16.40 3.09
C ALA A 316 -13.93 17.33 2.49
N LEU A 317 -14.68 16.87 1.48
CA LEU A 317 -15.79 17.60 0.88
C LEU A 317 -16.91 17.86 1.89
N ILE A 318 -17.35 16.83 2.62
CA ILE A 318 -18.43 16.93 3.62
C ILE A 318 -18.02 17.89 4.74
N LEU A 319 -16.81 17.74 5.29
CA LEU A 319 -16.30 18.61 6.36
C LEU A 319 -16.18 20.07 5.89
N THR A 320 -15.77 20.28 4.63
CA THR A 320 -15.71 21.62 4.02
C THR A 320 -17.11 22.21 3.85
N ALA A 321 -18.08 21.43 3.36
CA ALA A 321 -19.47 21.86 3.20
C ALA A 321 -20.15 22.18 4.55
N ALA A 322 -19.79 21.45 5.61
CA ALA A 322 -20.27 21.68 6.96
C ALA A 322 -19.61 22.89 7.65
N GLY A 323 -18.66 23.57 7.00
CA GLY A 323 -17.98 24.75 7.56
C GLY A 323 -17.01 24.43 8.70
N VAL A 324 -16.66 23.15 8.91
CA VAL A 324 -15.65 22.75 9.89
C VAL A 324 -14.32 23.29 9.38
N THR A 325 -13.65 24.15 10.14
CA THR A 325 -12.32 24.66 9.75
C THR A 325 -11.26 24.08 10.67
N ARG A 326 -10.28 23.39 10.08
CA ARG A 326 -9.07 22.94 10.79
C ARG A 326 -7.87 23.64 10.15
N ARG A 327 -7.04 24.30 10.96
CA ARG A 327 -5.76 24.84 10.51
C ARG A 327 -4.76 23.69 10.43
N VAL A 328 -4.59 23.13 9.24
CA VAL A 328 -3.61 22.05 9.00
C VAL A 328 -2.36 22.71 8.45
N ALA A 329 -1.36 22.87 9.33
CA ALA A 329 -0.08 23.51 9.12
C ALA A 329 -0.14 24.97 8.59
N PRO A 330 0.72 25.88 9.09
CA PRO A 330 0.72 27.29 8.67
C PRO A 330 1.01 27.50 7.17
N THR A 331 1.59 26.51 6.49
CA THR A 331 1.98 26.56 5.07
C THR A 331 0.81 26.44 4.08
N TYR A 332 -0.38 25.99 4.51
CA TYR A 332 -1.52 25.67 3.63
C TYR A 332 -2.84 26.30 4.07
N ALA A 333 -2.81 27.53 4.58
CA ALA A 333 -3.99 28.22 5.12
C ALA A 333 -5.20 28.32 4.14
N GLY A 334 -5.02 28.04 2.84
CA GLY A 334 -6.09 27.97 1.83
C GLY A 334 -6.52 26.57 1.36
N ALA A 335 -5.79 25.49 1.68
CA ALA A 335 -6.07 24.15 1.11
C ALA A 335 -7.12 23.34 1.90
N GLY A 336 -7.41 23.73 3.15
CA GLY A 336 -8.44 23.11 3.99
C GLY A 336 -8.23 21.60 4.22
N HIS A 337 -9.33 20.84 4.26
CA HIS A 337 -9.31 19.40 4.56
C HIS A 337 -8.68 18.53 3.46
N TYR A 338 -8.58 19.03 2.23
CA TYR A 338 -7.90 18.33 1.13
C TYR A 338 -6.39 18.22 1.36
N GLY A 339 -5.79 19.21 2.06
CA GLY A 339 -4.39 19.14 2.49
C GLY A 339 -4.14 17.99 3.47
N SER A 340 -5.00 17.85 4.49
CA SER A 340 -4.94 16.74 5.45
C SER A 340 -5.09 15.38 4.78
N ALA A 341 -6.06 15.26 3.87
CA ALA A 341 -6.28 14.05 3.10
C ALA A 341 -5.02 13.65 2.31
N THR A 342 -4.35 14.64 1.70
CA THR A 342 -3.09 14.42 0.96
C THR A 342 -1.98 13.92 1.88
N VAL A 343 -1.80 14.51 3.07
CA VAL A 343 -0.78 14.06 4.04
C VAL A 343 -1.05 12.64 4.53
N LEU A 344 -2.30 12.30 4.83
CA LEU A 344 -2.68 10.95 5.24
C LEU A 344 -2.43 9.92 4.13
N LEU A 345 -2.82 10.24 2.90
CA LEU A 345 -2.55 9.37 1.75
C LEU A 345 -1.06 9.20 1.47
N LEU A 346 -0.26 10.26 1.68
CA LEU A 346 1.19 10.16 1.55
C LEU A 346 1.78 9.22 2.61
N GLY A 347 1.29 9.27 3.86
CA GLY A 347 1.67 8.32 4.91
C GLY A 347 1.32 6.87 4.54
N VAL A 348 0.11 6.65 4.02
CA VAL A 348 -0.32 5.32 3.51
C VAL A 348 0.59 4.84 2.38
N LEU A 349 0.91 5.71 1.42
CA LEU A 349 1.80 5.39 0.30
C LEU A 349 3.19 5.01 0.81
N ILE A 350 3.76 5.78 1.75
CA ILE A 350 5.07 5.48 2.36
C ILE A 350 5.03 4.11 3.03
N SER A 351 3.99 3.79 3.82
CA SER A 351 3.86 2.47 4.44
C SER A 351 3.81 1.34 3.42
N ILE A 352 3.10 1.51 2.30
CA ILE A 352 3.03 0.51 1.22
C ILE A 352 4.38 0.34 0.54
N VAL A 353 5.10 1.43 0.29
CA VAL A 353 6.46 1.39 -0.26
C VAL A 353 7.42 0.67 0.69
N VAL A 354 7.33 0.94 2.00
CA VAL A 354 8.15 0.26 3.02
C VAL A 354 7.81 -1.23 3.09
N LEU A 355 6.52 -1.58 3.09
CA LEU A 355 6.06 -2.98 3.10
C LEU A 355 6.54 -3.72 1.84
N ARG A 356 6.43 -3.09 0.66
CA ARG A 356 6.96 -3.61 -0.60
C ARG A 356 8.47 -3.81 -0.54
N GLY A 357 9.21 -2.81 -0.05
CA GLY A 357 10.66 -2.89 0.11
C GLY A 357 11.06 -4.02 1.06
N LEU A 358 10.30 -4.23 2.14
CA LEU A 358 10.52 -5.33 3.08
C LEU A 358 10.28 -6.70 2.44
N VAL A 359 9.17 -6.87 1.72
CA VAL A 359 8.89 -8.13 0.99
C VAL A 359 9.97 -8.40 -0.07
N THR A 360 10.40 -7.37 -0.78
CA THR A 360 11.48 -7.47 -1.79
C THR A 360 12.82 -7.83 -1.15
N LEU A 361 13.19 -7.19 -0.04
CA LEU A 361 14.40 -7.52 0.70
C LEU A 361 14.39 -8.99 1.16
N LEU A 362 13.26 -9.48 1.66
CA LEU A 362 13.13 -10.86 2.11
C LEU A 362 13.19 -11.84 0.93
N SER A 363 12.58 -11.51 -0.21
CA SER A 363 12.67 -12.36 -1.40
C SER A 363 14.08 -12.40 -1.98
N GLU A 364 14.83 -11.29 -1.93
CA GLU A 364 16.25 -11.25 -2.30
C GLU A 364 17.13 -12.08 -1.36
N LEU A 365 16.92 -11.97 -0.03
CA LEU A 365 17.64 -12.79 0.95
C LEU A 365 17.39 -14.29 0.77
N VAL A 366 16.15 -14.65 0.39
CA VAL A 366 15.80 -16.02 0.03
C VAL A 366 16.46 -16.43 -1.30
N GLY A 367 16.48 -15.55 -2.29
CA GLY A 367 17.12 -15.79 -3.59
C GLY A 367 18.64 -15.92 -3.50
N ALA A 368 19.26 -15.24 -2.53
CA ALA A 368 20.68 -15.33 -2.20
C ALA A 368 21.03 -16.53 -1.30
N GLU A 369 20.07 -17.42 -1.02
CA GLU A 369 20.22 -18.60 -0.16
C GLU A 369 20.63 -18.29 1.30
N LEU A 370 20.48 -17.03 1.73
CA LEU A 370 20.75 -16.61 3.12
C LEU A 370 19.61 -16.97 4.07
N LEU A 371 18.40 -17.09 3.54
CA LEU A 371 17.21 -17.52 4.28
C LEU A 371 16.49 -18.64 3.52
N SER A 372 16.05 -19.66 4.27
CA SER A 372 15.10 -20.61 3.72
C SER A 372 13.77 -19.89 3.48
N ARG A 373 13.27 -19.98 2.25
CA ARG A 373 11.96 -19.43 1.83
C ARG A 373 10.84 -19.77 2.81
N ARG A 374 10.89 -21.00 3.35
CA ARG A 374 9.82 -21.60 4.14
C ARG A 374 9.73 -21.07 5.56
N VAL A 375 10.77 -20.37 6.02
CA VAL A 375 10.89 -19.88 7.39
C VAL A 375 11.21 -18.37 7.39
N ALA A 376 11.14 -17.71 6.24
CA ALA A 376 11.63 -16.35 6.06
C ALA A 376 10.91 -15.33 6.97
N GLY A 377 9.59 -15.44 7.12
CA GLY A 377 8.83 -14.54 7.99
C GLY A 377 8.99 -14.88 9.47
N PHE A 378 9.08 -16.15 9.82
CA PHE A 378 9.46 -16.59 11.17
C PHE A 378 10.88 -16.13 11.56
N ALA A 379 11.85 -16.18 10.65
CA ALA A 379 13.23 -15.69 10.86
C ALA A 379 13.28 -14.18 11.02
N ALA A 380 12.67 -13.46 10.08
CA ALA A 380 12.68 -12.01 10.08
C ALA A 380 11.93 -11.46 11.31
N GLY A 381 10.78 -12.05 11.63
CA GLY A 381 9.99 -11.68 12.80
C GLY A 381 10.68 -12.00 14.12
N SER A 382 11.26 -13.20 14.28
CA SER A 382 12.01 -13.55 15.50
C SER A 382 13.28 -12.71 15.67
N GLY A 383 14.04 -12.51 14.58
CA GLY A 383 15.22 -11.66 14.58
C GLY A 383 14.91 -10.21 14.93
N LEU A 384 13.80 -9.67 14.38
CA LEU A 384 13.34 -8.32 14.71
C LEU A 384 12.84 -8.23 16.15
N LEU A 385 12.12 -9.23 16.66
CA LEU A 385 11.70 -9.30 18.07
C LEU A 385 12.90 -9.32 19.01
N PHE A 386 13.92 -10.12 18.69
CA PHE A 386 15.18 -10.14 19.43
C PHE A 386 15.84 -8.76 19.41
N LEU A 387 16.05 -8.18 18.22
CA LEU A 387 16.65 -6.85 18.05
C LEU A 387 15.92 -5.77 18.85
N MET A 388 14.59 -5.73 18.78
CA MET A 388 13.77 -4.77 19.54
C MET A 388 13.86 -5.02 21.05
N THR A 389 14.01 -6.26 21.49
CA THR A 389 14.27 -6.59 22.90
C THR A 389 15.62 -6.05 23.37
N LEU A 390 16.70 -6.16 22.57
CA LEU A 390 18.00 -5.57 22.91
C LEU A 390 17.94 -4.05 22.93
N LEU A 391 17.34 -3.44 21.91
CA LEU A 391 17.16 -1.99 21.88
C LEU A 391 16.34 -1.53 23.10
N GLY A 392 15.31 -2.30 23.48
CA GLY A 392 14.52 -2.03 24.68
C GLY A 392 15.37 -2.06 25.94
N ALA A 393 16.33 -2.99 26.04
CA ALA A 393 17.27 -3.06 27.16
C ALA A 393 18.08 -1.76 27.34
N GLU A 394 18.57 -1.18 26.23
CA GLU A 394 19.27 0.11 26.23
C GLU A 394 18.37 1.28 26.67
N HIS A 395 17.05 1.12 26.52
CA HIS A 395 16.04 2.12 26.87
C HIS A 395 15.30 1.81 28.19
N GLY A 396 15.90 0.96 29.04
CA GLY A 396 15.39 0.73 30.41
C GLY A 396 14.43 -0.44 30.57
N LEU A 397 14.29 -1.31 29.57
CA LEU A 397 13.56 -2.57 29.71
C LEU A 397 14.17 -3.42 30.84
N ALA A 398 13.31 -3.90 31.75
CA ALA A 398 13.77 -4.69 32.89
C ALA A 398 14.54 -5.94 32.42
N PRO A 399 15.66 -6.32 33.07
CA PRO A 399 16.49 -7.42 32.58
C PRO A 399 15.77 -8.78 32.47
N ILE A 400 14.79 -9.04 33.34
CA ILE A 400 13.98 -10.25 33.23
C ILE A 400 13.14 -10.26 31.95
N LEU A 401 12.64 -9.10 31.51
CA LEU A 401 11.90 -8.95 30.26
C LEU A 401 12.82 -9.09 29.04
N VAL A 402 14.09 -8.67 29.15
CA VAL A 402 15.10 -8.94 28.09
C VAL A 402 15.32 -10.43 27.90
N LEU A 403 15.43 -11.19 28.99
CA LEU A 403 15.55 -12.66 28.95
C LEU A 403 14.28 -13.30 28.36
N VAL A 404 13.10 -12.85 28.81
CA VAL A 404 11.81 -13.34 28.29
C VAL A 404 11.65 -13.04 26.80
N GLY A 405 12.00 -11.85 26.34
CA GLY A 405 11.92 -11.48 24.92
C GLY A 405 12.91 -12.25 24.05
N SER A 406 14.12 -12.48 24.56
CA SER A 406 15.11 -13.32 23.87
C SER A 406 14.65 -14.77 23.75
N ALA A 407 14.09 -15.34 24.84
CA ALA A 407 13.50 -16.67 24.83
C ALA A 407 12.28 -16.74 23.89
N ALA A 408 11.41 -15.74 23.89
CA ALA A 408 10.26 -15.69 23.01
C ALA A 408 10.68 -15.63 21.53
N ALA A 409 11.70 -14.85 21.18
CA ALA A 409 12.26 -14.82 19.83
C ALA A 409 12.76 -16.21 19.39
N LEU A 410 13.53 -16.90 20.24
CA LEU A 410 13.99 -18.26 19.96
C LEU A 410 12.84 -19.25 19.81
N LEU A 411 11.83 -19.18 20.69
CA LEU A 411 10.66 -20.06 20.63
C LEU A 411 9.85 -19.84 19.35
N VAL A 412 9.69 -18.58 18.91
CA VAL A 412 8.99 -18.23 17.67
C VAL A 412 9.74 -18.79 16.45
N TRP A 413 11.07 -18.67 16.42
CA TRP A 413 11.90 -19.23 15.37
C TRP A 413 11.79 -20.75 15.31
N ASP A 414 12.00 -21.42 16.45
CA ASP A 414 11.99 -22.89 16.56
C ASP A 414 10.61 -23.47 16.20
N ALA A 415 9.54 -22.94 16.80
CA ALA A 415 8.17 -23.36 16.51
C ALA A 415 7.81 -23.12 15.03
N GLY A 416 8.24 -21.99 14.45
CA GLY A 416 8.02 -21.67 13.04
C GLY A 416 8.77 -22.60 12.08
N ALA A 417 10.04 -22.90 12.37
CA ALA A 417 10.85 -23.83 11.60
C ALA A 417 10.28 -25.26 11.66
N HIS A 418 9.84 -25.69 12.85
CA HIS A 418 9.20 -26.98 13.05
C HIS A 418 7.86 -27.07 12.29
N ALA A 419 7.01 -26.04 12.40
CA ALA A 419 5.75 -25.95 11.66
C ALA A 419 5.96 -26.06 10.14
N SER A 420 6.97 -25.36 9.64
CA SER A 420 7.35 -25.35 8.23
C SER A 420 7.83 -26.71 7.74
N SER A 421 8.64 -27.41 8.53
CA SER A 421 9.12 -28.76 8.23
C SER A 421 7.99 -29.80 8.21
N ILE A 422 7.07 -29.76 9.19
CA ILE A 422 5.92 -30.67 9.23
C ILE A 422 4.99 -30.41 8.06
N GLY A 423 4.65 -29.14 7.80
CA GLY A 423 3.81 -28.76 6.68
C GLY A 423 4.36 -29.24 5.33
N GLN A 424 5.68 -29.23 5.16
CA GLN A 424 6.33 -29.79 3.98
C GLN A 424 6.20 -31.31 3.88
N GLN A 425 6.44 -32.03 4.98
CA GLN A 425 6.56 -33.49 4.96
C GLN A 425 5.20 -34.19 4.96
N LEU A 426 4.23 -33.62 5.68
CA LEU A 426 2.95 -34.25 5.98
C LEU A 426 1.76 -33.45 5.45
N GLY A 427 1.97 -32.20 5.02
CA GLY A 427 0.91 -31.27 4.62
C GLY A 427 0.39 -30.43 5.80
N ARG A 428 -0.19 -29.26 5.51
CA ARG A 428 -0.68 -28.30 6.51
C ARG A 428 -1.71 -28.87 7.50
N ASP A 429 -2.56 -29.78 7.05
CA ASP A 429 -3.70 -30.32 7.81
C ASP A 429 -3.42 -31.73 8.38
N ALA A 430 -2.14 -32.13 8.44
CA ALA A 430 -1.76 -33.39 9.08
C ALA A 430 -2.12 -33.38 10.58
N GLU A 431 -2.63 -34.50 11.09
CA GLU A 431 -2.93 -34.66 12.51
C GLU A 431 -1.64 -34.92 13.30
N THR A 432 -0.85 -33.86 13.51
CA THR A 432 0.45 -33.87 14.21
C THR A 432 0.45 -33.06 15.50
N THR A 433 -0.72 -32.59 15.93
CA THR A 433 -0.91 -31.68 17.08
C THR A 433 -0.18 -32.15 18.34
N ASP A 434 -0.25 -33.44 18.67
CA ASP A 434 0.38 -33.98 19.87
C ASP A 434 1.91 -33.89 19.81
N SER A 435 2.50 -34.23 18.66
CA SER A 435 3.95 -34.15 18.45
C SER A 435 4.45 -32.70 18.42
N GLU A 436 3.69 -31.81 17.78
CA GLU A 436 3.98 -30.38 17.71
C GLU A 436 3.95 -29.75 19.10
N PHE A 437 2.95 -30.10 19.91
CA PHE A 437 2.79 -29.57 21.25
C PHE A 437 3.91 -30.04 22.18
N VAL A 438 4.31 -31.32 22.11
CA VAL A 438 5.43 -31.85 22.89
C VAL A 438 6.74 -31.16 22.53
N HIS A 439 7.01 -30.92 21.25
CA HIS A 439 8.20 -30.23 20.81
C HIS A 439 8.25 -28.79 21.35
N VAL A 440 7.20 -28.01 21.10
CA VAL A 440 7.10 -26.61 21.53
C VAL A 440 7.16 -26.48 23.05
N THR A 441 6.43 -27.32 23.80
CA THR A 441 6.45 -27.28 25.27
C THR A 441 7.81 -27.69 25.83
N GLY A 442 8.49 -28.65 25.20
CA GLY A 442 9.87 -29.00 25.49
C GLY A 442 10.81 -27.80 25.32
N THR A 443 10.76 -27.13 24.16
CA THR A 443 11.55 -25.92 23.89
C THR A 443 11.24 -24.82 24.91
N ALA A 444 9.97 -24.57 25.20
CA ALA A 444 9.56 -23.58 26.20
C ALA A 444 10.08 -23.91 27.60
N ALA A 445 10.02 -25.18 28.03
CA ALA A 445 10.53 -25.62 29.33
C ALA A 445 12.05 -25.43 29.45
N VAL A 446 12.80 -25.76 28.39
CA VAL A 446 14.26 -25.54 28.32
C VAL A 446 14.58 -24.05 28.44
N LEU A 447 13.86 -23.19 27.71
CA LEU A 447 14.05 -21.74 27.77
C LEU A 447 13.71 -21.16 29.15
N ILE A 448 12.63 -21.59 29.79
CA ILE A 448 12.29 -21.20 31.16
C ILE A 448 13.40 -21.63 32.13
N GLY A 449 13.90 -22.87 32.00
CA GLY A 449 15.03 -23.36 32.79
C GLY A 449 16.28 -22.51 32.62
N ALA A 450 16.59 -22.09 31.39
CA ALA A 450 17.71 -21.19 31.10
C ALA A 450 17.52 -19.81 31.76
N ILE A 451 16.33 -19.22 31.70
CA ILE A 451 16.01 -17.95 32.37
C ILE A 451 16.22 -18.10 33.89
N LEU A 452 15.66 -19.15 34.51
CA LEU A 452 15.81 -19.41 35.94
C LEU A 452 17.28 -19.60 36.35
N LEU A 453 18.06 -20.31 35.53
CA LEU A 453 19.50 -20.48 35.75
C LEU A 453 20.23 -19.15 35.71
N VAL A 454 19.95 -18.28 34.72
CA VAL A 454 20.56 -16.95 34.64
C VAL A 454 20.18 -16.09 35.85
N LEU A 455 18.92 -16.13 36.28
CA LEU A 455 18.47 -15.41 37.48
C LEU A 455 19.16 -15.93 38.74
N LEU A 456 19.30 -17.25 38.90
CA LEU A 456 20.02 -17.88 40.00
C LEU A 456 21.50 -17.46 40.01
N VAL A 457 22.16 -17.49 38.86
CA VAL A 457 23.55 -17.06 38.72
C VAL A 457 23.70 -15.59 39.11
N ARG A 458 22.83 -14.73 38.58
CA ARG A 458 22.88 -13.29 38.78
C ARG A 458 22.57 -12.86 40.21
N TYR A 459 21.49 -13.39 40.79
CA TYR A 459 20.95 -12.88 42.05
C TYR A 459 21.36 -13.69 43.27
N VAL A 460 21.90 -14.90 43.09
CA VAL A 460 22.32 -15.77 44.20
C VAL A 460 23.80 -16.07 44.13
N LEU A 461 24.27 -16.70 43.04
CA LEU A 461 25.66 -17.20 42.99
C LEU A 461 26.70 -16.07 42.96
N ILE A 462 26.53 -15.05 42.10
CA ILE A 462 27.48 -13.93 42.01
C ILE A 462 27.57 -13.13 43.32
N PRO A 463 26.45 -12.70 43.94
CA PRO A 463 26.51 -11.99 45.22
C PRO A 463 27.14 -12.79 46.37
N VAL A 464 27.02 -14.12 46.34
CA VAL A 464 27.64 -15.02 47.33
C VAL A 464 29.13 -15.22 47.04
N ALA A 465 29.53 -15.30 45.77
CA ALA A 465 30.90 -15.63 45.36
C ALA A 465 31.84 -14.42 45.27
N VAL A 466 31.31 -13.20 45.03
CA VAL A 466 32.11 -11.98 44.87
C VAL A 466 31.75 -10.98 45.97
N PRO A 467 32.57 -10.85 47.03
CA PRO A 467 32.38 -9.83 48.05
C PRO A 467 32.42 -8.43 47.44
N ALA A 468 31.46 -7.57 47.80
CA ALA A 468 31.22 -6.24 47.22
C ALA A 468 32.35 -5.19 47.42
N THR A 469 33.54 -5.60 47.85
CA THR A 469 34.64 -4.72 48.25
C THR A 469 35.69 -4.46 47.17
N VAL A 470 35.61 -5.12 46.00
CA VAL A 470 36.60 -4.92 44.93
C VAL A 470 36.12 -3.83 43.96
N THR A 471 36.54 -2.60 44.25
CA THR A 471 36.41 -1.43 43.39
C THR A 471 37.25 -1.62 42.12
N GLY A 472 36.60 -1.88 40.98
CA GLY A 472 37.27 -1.81 39.68
C GLY A 472 36.66 -2.64 38.55
N LEU A 473 35.90 -3.70 38.86
CA LEU A 473 35.16 -4.45 37.85
C LEU A 473 33.76 -3.89 37.72
N SER A 474 33.43 -3.31 36.55
CA SER A 474 32.06 -2.89 36.30
C SER A 474 31.15 -4.13 36.35
N LEU A 475 30.08 -4.05 37.13
CA LEU A 475 29.05 -5.09 37.25
C LEU A 475 28.51 -5.53 35.86
N SER A 476 28.53 -4.62 34.88
CA SER A 476 28.19 -4.89 33.48
C SER A 476 29.13 -5.90 32.81
N SER A 477 30.43 -5.90 33.13
CA SER A 477 31.41 -6.84 32.56
C SER A 477 31.18 -8.27 33.02
N VAL A 478 30.75 -8.45 34.27
CA VAL A 478 30.43 -9.76 34.86
C VAL A 478 29.12 -10.31 34.28
N VAL A 479 28.12 -9.44 34.08
CA VAL A 479 26.85 -9.81 33.44
C VAL A 479 27.06 -10.16 31.97
N ALA A 480 27.87 -9.38 31.24
CA ALA A 480 28.24 -9.68 29.87
C ALA A 480 28.96 -11.03 29.76
N LEU A 481 29.90 -11.32 30.68
CA LEU A 481 30.59 -12.60 30.74
C LEU A 481 29.63 -13.77 31.03
N GLY A 482 28.67 -13.59 31.95
CA GLY A 482 27.65 -14.59 32.26
C GLY A 482 26.74 -14.88 31.06
N LEU A 483 26.34 -13.86 30.31
CA LEU A 483 25.57 -14.03 29.07
C LEU A 483 26.38 -14.69 27.96
N VAL A 484 27.66 -14.38 27.82
CA VAL A 484 28.57 -15.03 26.85
C VAL A 484 28.75 -16.51 27.20
N LEU A 485 28.96 -16.85 28.47
CA LEU A 485 29.09 -18.25 28.90
C LEU A 485 27.80 -19.05 28.71
N LEU A 486 26.65 -18.43 28.96
CA LEU A 486 25.34 -19.03 28.69
C LEU A 486 25.14 -19.26 27.19
N ALA A 487 25.48 -18.26 26.36
CA ALA A 487 25.39 -18.37 24.91
C ALA A 487 26.29 -19.49 24.38
N ILE A 488 27.54 -19.59 24.88
CA ILE A 488 28.45 -20.68 24.55
C ILE A 488 27.84 -22.02 24.94
N ALA A 489 27.36 -22.17 26.18
CA ALA A 489 26.78 -23.43 26.66
C ALA A 489 25.53 -23.87 25.87
N ALA A 490 24.65 -22.92 25.52
CA ALA A 490 23.49 -23.17 24.68
C ALA A 490 23.91 -23.61 23.26
N PHE A 491 24.94 -22.97 22.71
CA PHE A 491 25.48 -23.30 21.39
C PHE A 491 26.15 -24.67 21.35
N THR A 492 26.94 -25.05 22.38
CA THR A 492 27.51 -26.39 22.47
C THR A 492 26.44 -27.47 22.65
N LEU A 493 25.38 -27.20 23.41
CA LEU A 493 24.26 -28.13 23.55
C LEU A 493 23.52 -28.32 22.23
N ALA A 494 23.31 -27.23 21.48
CA ALA A 494 22.66 -27.28 20.17
C ALA A 494 23.51 -28.06 19.13
N LEU A 495 24.83 -27.87 19.13
CA LEU A 495 25.75 -28.62 18.26
C LEU A 495 25.77 -30.11 18.60
N ASN A 496 25.87 -30.48 19.88
CA ASN A 496 25.88 -31.88 20.29
C ASN A 496 24.54 -32.59 20.05
N ALA A 497 23.43 -31.85 20.01
CA ALA A 497 22.12 -32.41 19.65
C ALA A 497 22.00 -32.71 18.14
N HIS A 498 22.83 -32.09 17.29
CA HIS A 498 22.78 -32.25 15.84
C HIS A 498 23.59 -33.46 15.34
N ASP A 499 24.61 -33.89 16.08
CA ASP A 499 25.42 -35.09 15.75
C ASP A 499 24.67 -36.42 16.05
N GLY A 500 23.51 -36.36 16.71
CA GLY A 500 22.66 -37.51 17.04
C GLY A 500 21.65 -37.91 15.95
N GLY A 501 21.98 -37.73 14.67
CA GLY A 501 21.08 -38.07 13.55
C GLY A 501 20.58 -39.52 13.58
N PRO A 502 19.38 -39.80 13.03
CA PRO A 502 18.74 -41.12 13.12
C PRO A 502 19.62 -42.18 12.44
N ARG A 503 20.11 -43.15 13.25
CA ARG A 503 20.79 -44.35 12.74
C ARG A 503 19.89 -45.03 11.71
N THR A 504 20.29 -44.93 10.45
CA THR A 504 19.57 -45.56 9.35
C THR A 504 19.68 -47.08 9.48
N SER A 505 18.67 -47.81 8.99
CA SER A 505 18.57 -49.27 9.13
C SER A 505 19.74 -50.05 8.50
N SER A 506 20.63 -49.40 7.74
CA SER A 506 21.89 -49.97 7.27
C SER A 506 22.88 -50.25 8.40
N ASP A 507 22.92 -49.42 9.45
CA ASP A 507 23.87 -49.61 10.57
C ASP A 507 23.53 -50.88 11.36
N ARG A 508 22.23 -51.13 11.62
CA ARG A 508 21.78 -52.37 12.26
C ARG A 508 22.03 -53.63 11.43
N ARG A 509 22.11 -53.51 10.10
CA ARG A 509 22.40 -54.67 9.24
C ARG A 509 23.89 -55.02 9.28
N SER A 510 24.77 -54.03 9.44
CA SER A 510 26.21 -54.23 9.58
C SER A 510 26.60 -54.86 10.92
N GLU A 511 25.96 -54.46 12.02
CA GLU A 511 26.17 -55.08 13.35
C GLU A 511 25.66 -56.52 13.39
N ARG A 512 24.54 -56.82 12.73
CA ARG A 512 23.98 -58.18 12.72
C ARG A 512 24.76 -59.16 11.83
N THR A 513 25.48 -58.69 10.82
CA THR A 513 26.36 -59.53 10.00
C THR A 513 27.73 -59.79 10.64
N ALA A 514 28.12 -59.00 11.64
CA ALA A 514 29.38 -59.21 12.37
C ALA A 514 29.23 -60.21 13.52
N ASP A 515 28.02 -60.40 14.05
CA ASP A 515 27.72 -61.30 15.19
C ASP A 515 27.33 -62.73 14.76
N ASP A 516 27.13 -62.97 13.46
CA ASP A 516 26.81 -64.28 12.87
C ASP A 516 28.06 -64.97 12.24
N SER A 517 29.27 -64.45 12.51
CA SER A 517 30.52 -64.97 11.96
C SER A 517 31.55 -65.31 13.05
N ASP A 518 31.14 -66.09 14.05
CA ASP A 518 32.03 -66.87 14.92
C ASP A 518 31.48 -68.29 15.16
#